data_AF-A0A5J6FLV9-F1
#
_entry.id   AF-A0A5J6FLV9-F1
#
_cell.length_a   1.000
_cell.length_b   1.000
_cell.length_c   1.000
_cell.angle_alpha   90.00
_cell.angle_beta   90.00
_cell.angle_gamma   90.00
#
_symmetry.space_group_name_H-M   'P 1'
#
loop_
_entity.id
_entity.type
_entity.pdbx_description
1 polymer ?
#
loop_
_entity_poly.entity_id
_entity_poly.type
_entity_poly.pdbx_seq_one_letter_code
_entity_poly.pdbx_strand_id
1 'polypeptide(L)' 'MTAYHIGRSWTGHEIEDDCPCPQVSCGLVDVEAVADECEHHPPLCAKSMRQGHHAEDCQKEES' A
#
# COMPACT_ATOMS: atom_id res chain seq x y z
N MET A 1 14.74 9.22 0.14
CA MET A 1 13.75 8.68 -0.81
C MET A 1 12.40 8.90 -0.16
N THR A 2 11.42 9.35 -0.92
CA THR A 2 10.10 9.71 -0.39
C THR A 2 9.23 8.47 -0.43
N ALA A 3 8.91 7.91 0.74
CA ALA A 3 8.04 6.74 0.83
C ALA A 3 6.66 7.05 0.22
N TYR A 4 6.10 6.08 -0.51
CA TYR A 4 4.81 6.20 -1.18
C TYR A 4 3.95 5.00 -0.76
N HIS A 5 2.75 5.26 -0.28
CA HIS A 5 1.84 4.21 0.16
C HIS A 5 0.90 3.85 -0.97
N ILE A 6 0.63 2.56 -1.16
CA ILE A 6 -0.24 2.04 -2.23
C ILE A 6 -1.22 0.99 -1.70
N GLY A 7 -2.39 0.96 -2.35
CA GLY A 7 -3.42 -0.05 -2.13
C GLY A 7 -4.12 -0.44 -3.44
N ARG A 8 -4.54 -1.70 -3.53
CA ARG A 8 -5.38 -2.23 -4.61
C ARG A 8 -6.86 -2.08 -4.31
N SER A 9 -7.23 -2.04 -3.04
CA SER A 9 -8.60 -1.84 -2.61
C SER A 9 -9.09 -0.46 -3.07
N TRP A 10 -10.34 -0.34 -3.53
CA TRP A 10 -10.90 0.98 -3.85
C TRP A 10 -11.22 1.77 -2.58
N THR A 11 -11.52 1.07 -1.49
CA THR A 11 -11.85 1.56 -0.16
C THR A 11 -11.31 0.59 0.87
N GLY A 12 -10.80 1.08 2.01
CA GLY A 12 -10.19 0.24 3.04
C GLY A 12 -8.92 -0.45 2.54
N HIS A 13 -8.58 -1.59 3.15
CA HIS A 13 -7.32 -2.30 2.96
C HIS A 13 -7.49 -3.83 2.94
N GLU A 14 -8.65 -4.34 2.50
CA GLU A 14 -8.99 -5.78 2.55
C GLU A 14 -8.01 -6.68 1.77
N ILE A 15 -7.46 -6.19 0.66
CA ILE A 15 -6.45 -6.90 -0.15
C ILE A 15 -5.07 -6.79 0.51
N GLU A 16 -4.81 -5.69 1.19
CA GLU A 16 -3.57 -5.42 1.89
C GLU A 16 -3.48 -6.23 3.19
N ASP A 17 -4.61 -6.49 3.87
CA ASP A 17 -4.71 -7.31 5.09
C ASP A 17 -4.37 -8.79 4.84
N ASP A 18 -4.61 -9.28 3.62
CA ASP A 18 -4.24 -10.64 3.19
C ASP A 18 -2.83 -10.69 2.56
N CYS A 19 -2.20 -9.53 2.30
CA CYS A 19 -0.84 -9.48 1.75
C CYS A 19 0.21 -9.82 2.82
N PRO A 20 1.30 -10.54 2.49
CA PRO A 20 2.51 -10.62 3.33
C PRO A 20 3.26 -9.26 3.47
N CYS A 21 2.75 -8.19 2.86
CA CYS A 21 3.36 -6.88 2.84
C CYS A 21 3.30 -6.20 4.22
N PRO A 22 4.37 -5.53 4.67
CA PRO A 22 4.28 -4.66 5.83
C PRO A 22 3.39 -3.45 5.53
N GLN A 23 2.24 -3.39 6.21
CA GLN A 23 1.35 -2.22 6.18
C GLN A 23 1.90 -1.11 7.06
N VAL A 24 1.69 0.14 6.64
CA VAL A 24 1.98 1.33 7.43
C VAL A 24 0.77 1.74 8.28
N SER A 25 0.91 2.79 9.08
CA SER A 25 -0.15 3.24 10.00
C SER A 25 -1.47 3.69 9.36
N CYS A 26 -1.52 3.81 8.04
CA CYS A 26 -2.75 4.08 7.28
C CYS A 26 -3.31 2.84 6.56
N GLY A 27 -2.90 1.64 6.95
CA GLY A 27 -3.41 0.38 6.38
C GLY A 27 -2.90 0.03 4.99
N LEU A 28 -2.25 0.97 4.28
CA LEU A 28 -1.64 0.76 2.97
C LEU A 28 -0.21 0.19 3.06
N VAL A 29 0.32 -0.23 1.92
CA VAL A 29 1.67 -0.81 1.81
C VAL A 29 2.65 0.25 1.33
N ASP A 30 3.84 0.31 1.93
CA ASP A 30 4.93 1.14 1.41
C ASP A 30 5.55 0.47 0.16
N VAL A 31 5.61 1.20 -0.96
CA VAL A 31 6.20 0.72 -2.23
C VAL A 31 7.65 0.26 -2.08
N GLU A 32 8.40 0.80 -1.12
CA GLU A 32 9.79 0.41 -0.87
C GLU A 32 9.90 -0.83 0.02
N ALA A 33 8.81 -1.22 0.69
CA ALA A 33 8.76 -2.35 1.62
C ALA A 33 7.93 -3.54 1.09
N VAL A 34 7.54 -3.53 -0.19
CA VAL A 34 6.81 -4.63 -0.82
C VAL A 34 7.63 -5.93 -0.75
N ALA A 35 7.03 -6.98 -0.20
CA ALA A 35 7.63 -8.31 -0.15
C ALA A 35 7.82 -8.88 -1.56
N ASP A 36 8.95 -9.56 -1.81
CA ASP A 36 9.26 -10.15 -3.13
C ASP A 36 8.26 -11.25 -3.54
N GLU A 37 7.69 -11.94 -2.55
CA GLU A 37 6.64 -12.95 -2.73
C GLU A 37 5.23 -12.36 -2.91
N CYS A 38 5.08 -11.04 -2.82
CA CYS A 38 3.79 -10.40 -3.02
C CYS A 38 3.40 -10.41 -4.50
N GLU A 39 2.23 -10.98 -4.83
CA GLU A 39 1.67 -10.96 -6.19
C GLU A 39 0.80 -9.72 -6.45
N HIS A 40 0.56 -8.89 -5.42
CA HIS A 40 -0.37 -7.77 -5.47
C HIS A 40 0.31 -6.42 -5.71
N HIS A 41 1.31 -6.08 -4.91
CA HIS A 41 1.99 -4.78 -4.93
C HIS A 41 3.36 -4.73 -5.64
N PRO A 42 3.86 -5.75 -6.38
CA PRO A 42 5.15 -5.61 -7.04
C PRO A 42 5.06 -4.53 -8.14
N PRO A 43 6.18 -3.89 -8.51
CA PRO A 43 6.18 -2.73 -9.42
C PRO A 43 5.50 -2.99 -10.77
N LEU A 44 5.56 -4.23 -11.26
CA LEU A 44 4.90 -4.68 -12.49
C LEU A 44 3.37 -4.58 -12.42
N CYS A 45 2.82 -4.63 -11.21
CA CYS A 45 1.39 -4.55 -10.92
C CYS A 45 0.93 -3.14 -10.50
N ALA A 46 1.78 -2.11 -10.61
CA ALA A 46 1.44 -0.74 -10.20
C ALA A 46 0.15 -0.19 -10.86
N LYS A 47 -0.19 -0.64 -12.08
CA LYS A 47 -1.43 -0.26 -12.78
C LYS A 47 -2.71 -0.78 -12.12
N SER A 48 -2.60 -1.76 -11.24
CA SER A 48 -3.71 -2.33 -10.48
C SER A 48 -3.93 -1.61 -9.15
N MET A 49 -3.04 -0.67 -8.77
CA MET A 49 -3.23 0.16 -7.58
C MET A 49 -4.39 1.12 -7.80
N ARG A 50 -5.28 1.19 -6.81
CA ARG A 50 -6.48 2.04 -6.83
C ARG A 50 -6.39 3.19 -5.84
N GLN A 51 -5.48 3.08 -4.88
CA GLN A 51 -5.18 4.09 -3.88
C GLN A 51 -3.68 4.33 -3.85
N GLY A 52 -3.29 5.58 -3.61
CA GLY A 52 -1.91 5.91 -3.32
C GLY A 52 -1.72 7.36 -2.90
N HIS A 53 -0.77 7.57 -2.00
CA HIS A 53 -0.38 8.90 -1.51
C HIS A 53 1.09 8.90 -1.06
N HIS A 54 1.68 10.08 -1.00
CA HIS A 54 3.01 10.24 -0.41
C HIS A 54 2.94 10.05 1.11
N ALA A 55 3.95 9.42 1.71
CA ALA A 55 4.00 9.22 3.15
C ALA A 55 3.93 10.53 3.95
N GLU A 56 4.33 11.65 3.33
CA GLU A 56 4.24 13.01 3.89
C GLU A 56 2.79 13.50 4.03
N ASP A 57 1.89 13.04 3.14
CA ASP A 57 0.46 13.34 3.14
C ASP A 57 -0.35 12.25 3.88
N CYS A 58 0.32 11.28 4.49
CA CYS A 58 -0.32 10.19 5.22
C CYS A 58 -0.98 10.72 6.50
N GLN A 59 -2.29 10.93 6.42
CA GLN A 59 -3.13 11.12 7.59
C GLN A 59 -3.38 9.72 8.17
N LYS A 60 -2.92 9.45 9.39
CA LYS A 60 -3.26 8.20 10.09
C LYS A 60 -4.78 8.05 10.02
N GLU A 61 -5.27 6.89 9.61
CA GLU A 61 -6.70 6.64 9.49
C GLU A 61 -7.36 6.75 10.87
N GLU A 62 -7.85 7.95 11.22
CA GLU A 62 -8.89 8.14 12.22
C GLU A 62 -10.22 8.09 11.48
N SER A 63 -10.86 6.92 11.45
CA SER A 63 -12.30 6.76 11.19
C SER A 63 -12.82 5.50 11.85
#